data_AF-A0AB32WS71-F1
#
_entry.id   AF-A0AB32WS71-F1
#
_cell.length_a   1.000
_cell.length_b   1.000
_cell.length_c   1.000
_cell.angle_alpha   90.00
_cell.angle_beta   90.00
_cell.angle_gamma   90.00
#
_symmetry.space_group_name_H-M   'P 1'
#
loop_
_entity.id
_entity.type
_entity.pdbx_description
1 polymer ?
#
loop_
_entity_poly.entity_id
_entity_poly.type
_entity_poly.pdbx_seq_one_letter_code
_entity_poly.pdbx_strand_id
1 'polypeptide(L)'
;MGMWVFGYGSLIWKAGFNYDDRLVGFIKDYRHVFYQAKTDHMGTPECPGRTVTLEPANGEVCWGAAYKISKKEDKENAITHLEVREKQYDKKAYFDFFTDPTATILAIPGVNIASPDKKLNKNYLGPASLEEIAKQIINAEGPSGPNRLPLPTRKRLFFYLDAKINM
;
A
#
# COMPACT_ATOMS: atom_id res chain seq x y z
N MET A 1 2.73 -19.14 -16.71
CA MET A 1 1.78 -18.36 -15.89
C MET A 1 2.42 -17.02 -15.49
N GLY A 2 1.74 -15.89 -15.67
CA GLY A 2 2.20 -14.57 -15.19
C GLY A 2 1.88 -14.36 -13.69
N MET A 3 2.59 -13.46 -13.03
CA MET A 3 2.35 -13.02 -11.65
C MET A 3 1.64 -11.66 -11.69
N TRP A 4 0.75 -11.40 -10.74
CA TRP A 4 0.22 -10.06 -10.51
C TRP A 4 0.64 -9.55 -9.13
N VAL A 5 0.89 -8.25 -9.04
CA VAL A 5 1.17 -7.56 -7.77
C VAL A 5 0.15 -6.44 -7.62
N PHE A 6 -0.54 -6.40 -6.49
CA PHE A 6 -1.44 -5.28 -6.17
C PHE A 6 -0.72 -4.24 -5.30
N GLY A 7 -0.82 -2.98 -5.70
CA GLY A 7 -0.31 -1.83 -4.98
C GLY A 7 -1.44 -1.00 -4.42
N TYR A 8 -1.42 -0.79 -3.10
CA TYR A 8 -2.38 0.03 -2.33
C TYR A 8 -1.74 1.28 -1.72
N GLY A 9 -0.48 1.57 -2.06
CA GLY A 9 0.28 2.66 -1.45
C GLY A 9 1.32 3.22 -2.40
N SER A 10 2.57 3.28 -1.95
CA SER A 10 3.67 3.83 -2.74
C SER A 10 3.89 3.13 -4.09
N LEU A 11 3.51 1.85 -4.21
CA LEU A 11 3.55 1.08 -5.46
C LEU A 11 2.69 1.67 -6.57
N ILE A 12 1.57 2.33 -6.24
CA ILE A 12 0.68 2.98 -7.22
C ILE A 12 1.45 4.04 -8.03
N TRP A 13 2.38 4.74 -7.39
CA TRP A 13 3.16 5.84 -7.96
C TRP A 13 4.52 5.40 -8.48
N LYS A 14 5.15 4.45 -7.79
CA LYS A 14 6.50 3.98 -8.07
C LYS A 14 6.53 2.47 -7.87
N ALA A 15 6.24 1.74 -8.93
CA ALA A 15 6.35 0.28 -8.93
C ALA A 15 7.77 -0.15 -8.59
N GLY A 16 8.77 0.42 -9.28
CA GLY A 16 10.20 0.11 -9.02
C GLY A 16 10.67 -1.20 -9.64
N PHE A 17 9.87 -1.82 -10.50
CA PHE A 17 10.15 -3.03 -11.26
C PHE A 17 9.47 -2.96 -12.63
N ASN A 18 9.89 -3.82 -13.55
CA ASN A 18 9.28 -3.96 -14.88
C ASN A 18 7.97 -4.75 -14.81
N TYR A 19 6.98 -4.33 -15.59
CA TYR A 19 5.68 -4.99 -15.70
C TYR A 19 5.17 -4.88 -17.14
N ASP A 20 4.38 -5.87 -17.56
CA ASP A 20 3.81 -5.93 -18.91
C ASP A 20 2.52 -5.11 -19.02
N ASP A 21 1.75 -5.04 -17.94
CA ASP A 21 0.43 -4.41 -17.92
C ASP A 21 0.09 -3.84 -16.54
N ARG A 22 -0.76 -2.82 -16.50
CA ARG A 22 -1.22 -2.14 -15.28
C ARG A 22 -2.71 -1.86 -15.35
N LEU A 23 -3.46 -2.43 -14.41
CA LEU A 23 -4.90 -2.23 -14.28
C LEU A 23 -5.22 -1.46 -13.00
N VAL A 24 -6.12 -0.49 -13.09
CA VAL A 24 -6.70 0.20 -11.92
C VAL A 24 -7.98 -0.53 -11.53
N GLY A 25 -8.19 -0.70 -10.24
CA GLY A 25 -9.30 -1.48 -9.71
C GLY A 25 -9.27 -1.53 -8.19
N PHE A 26 -10.01 -2.45 -7.60
CA PHE A 26 -10.17 -2.53 -6.15
C PHE A 26 -10.18 -3.97 -5.64
N ILE A 27 -9.91 -4.11 -4.35
CA ILE A 27 -10.15 -5.31 -3.56
C ILE A 27 -11.31 -5.07 -2.60
N LYS A 28 -12.03 -6.12 -2.20
CA LYS A 28 -13.15 -6.05 -1.25
C LYS A 28 -12.71 -6.42 0.16
N ASP A 29 -13.47 -5.97 1.15
CA ASP A 29 -13.33 -6.29 2.57
C ASP A 29 -12.06 -5.75 3.23
N TYR A 30 -11.49 -4.70 2.63
CA TYR A 30 -10.33 -3.97 3.14
C TYR A 30 -10.50 -2.47 2.96
N ARG A 31 -9.78 -1.72 3.80
CA ARG A 31 -9.62 -0.27 3.68
C ARG A 31 -8.18 0.16 3.90
N HIS A 32 -7.84 1.33 3.38
CA HIS A 32 -6.56 1.96 3.64
C HIS A 32 -6.53 2.57 5.05
N VAL A 33 -5.47 2.29 5.80
CA VAL A 33 -5.22 2.91 7.11
C VAL A 33 -3.77 3.34 7.25
N PHE A 34 -3.52 4.42 7.99
CA PHE A 34 -2.16 4.95 8.25
C PHE A 34 -1.60 4.42 9.58
N TYR A 35 -1.71 3.12 9.82
CA TYR A 35 -1.40 2.50 11.11
C TYR A 35 0.01 1.90 11.18
N GLN A 36 0.78 2.00 10.10
CA GLN A 36 2.12 1.44 10.03
C GLN A 36 3.16 2.53 10.28
N ALA A 37 4.06 2.29 11.23
CA ALA A 37 5.23 3.14 11.46
C ALA A 37 6.20 3.02 10.30
N LYS A 38 6.84 4.14 9.96
CA LYS A 38 7.98 4.19 9.06
C LYS A 38 9.15 4.87 9.75
N THR A 39 10.17 4.11 10.08
CA THR A 39 11.31 4.54 10.92
C THR A 39 12.65 4.58 10.19
N ASP A 40 12.72 4.05 8.96
CA ASP A 40 13.96 3.89 8.19
C ASP A 40 14.04 4.78 6.94
N HIS A 41 12.93 5.41 6.56
CA HIS A 41 12.85 6.23 5.34
C HIS A 41 12.31 7.63 5.62
N MET A 42 11.03 7.71 5.98
CA MET A 42 10.29 8.96 6.15
C MET A 42 9.99 9.25 7.61
N GLY A 43 10.88 8.82 8.48
CA GLY A 43 10.82 9.03 9.92
C GLY A 43 12.06 8.43 10.56
N THR A 44 12.14 8.55 11.88
CA THR A 44 13.20 7.93 12.70
C THR A 44 12.57 7.03 13.76
N PRO A 45 13.36 6.20 14.48
CA PRO A 45 12.84 5.46 15.62
C PRO A 45 12.22 6.35 16.71
N GLU A 46 12.75 7.56 16.91
CA GLU A 46 12.28 8.54 17.90
C GLU A 46 11.07 9.35 17.40
N CYS A 47 11.03 9.65 16.09
CA CYS A 47 9.93 10.33 15.44
C CYS A 47 9.44 9.52 14.23
N PRO A 48 8.68 8.44 14.46
CA PRO A 48 8.24 7.57 13.38
C PRO A 48 7.27 8.31 12.46
N GLY A 49 7.46 8.13 11.15
CA GLY A 49 6.44 8.45 10.17
C GLY A 49 5.27 7.46 10.25
N ARG A 50 4.15 7.81 9.61
CA ARG A 50 3.04 6.91 9.30
C ARG A 50 2.99 6.61 7.81
N THR A 51 2.88 5.34 7.45
CA THR A 51 2.64 4.85 6.10
C THR A 51 1.33 4.07 6.03
N VAL A 52 0.80 3.94 4.81
CA VAL A 52 -0.44 3.21 4.56
C VAL A 52 -0.21 1.69 4.68
N THR A 53 -1.18 1.00 5.26
CA THR A 53 -1.35 -0.46 5.23
C THR A 53 -2.84 -0.77 5.01
N LEU A 54 -3.18 -2.05 4.89
CA LEU A 54 -4.55 -2.53 4.75
C LEU A 54 -5.08 -3.06 6.08
N GLU A 55 -6.31 -2.68 6.40
CA GLU A 55 -7.07 -3.22 7.52
C GLU A 55 -8.32 -3.95 7.00
N PRO A 56 -8.64 -5.15 7.51
CA PRO A 56 -9.90 -5.82 7.20
C PRO A 56 -11.10 -4.94 7.58
N ALA A 57 -12.01 -4.74 6.64
CA ALA A 57 -13.21 -3.92 6.81
C ALA A 57 -14.33 -4.48 5.93
N ASN A 58 -15.15 -5.36 6.49
CA ASN A 58 -16.19 -6.10 5.77
C ASN A 58 -17.17 -5.15 5.05
N GLY A 59 -17.39 -5.39 3.75
CA GLY A 59 -18.26 -4.56 2.91
C GLY A 59 -17.63 -3.26 2.39
N GLU A 60 -16.38 -2.94 2.78
CA GLU A 60 -15.64 -1.83 2.20
C GLU A 60 -14.85 -2.26 0.96
N VAL A 61 -14.45 -1.27 0.15
CA VAL A 61 -13.60 -1.46 -1.02
C VAL A 61 -12.33 -0.63 -0.89
N CYS A 62 -11.23 -1.20 -1.35
CA CYS A 62 -9.91 -0.59 -1.34
C CYS A 62 -9.37 -0.49 -2.76
N TRP A 63 -9.30 0.73 -3.28
CA TRP A 63 -8.80 1.02 -4.62
C TRP A 63 -7.28 0.98 -4.70
N GLY A 64 -6.76 0.50 -5.82
CA GLY A 64 -5.33 0.46 -6.08
C GLY A 64 -5.02 0.17 -7.53
N ALA A 65 -3.85 -0.43 -7.76
CA ALA A 65 -3.45 -0.87 -9.09
C ALA A 65 -2.81 -2.27 -9.06
N ALA A 66 -3.11 -3.07 -10.07
CA ALA A 66 -2.56 -4.38 -10.30
C ALA A 66 -1.52 -4.35 -11.43
N TYR A 67 -0.36 -4.96 -11.22
CA TYR A 67 0.75 -4.99 -12.18
C TYR A 67 1.02 -6.42 -12.63
N LYS A 68 0.94 -6.68 -13.95
CA LYS A 68 1.19 -7.99 -14.55
C LYS A 68 2.68 -8.16 -14.86
N ILE A 69 3.24 -9.30 -14.50
CA ILE A 69 4.65 -9.63 -14.75
C ILE A 69 4.73 -11.06 -15.30
N SER A 70 5.10 -11.21 -16.57
CA SER A 70 5.07 -12.50 -17.27
C SER A 70 6.46 -13.12 -17.35
N LYS A 71 7.48 -12.31 -17.64
CA LYS A 71 8.88 -12.75 -17.77
C LYS A 71 9.44 -13.25 -16.43
N LYS A 72 10.21 -14.34 -16.47
CA LYS A 72 10.74 -14.98 -15.26
C LYS A 72 11.71 -14.06 -14.50
N GLU A 73 12.64 -13.45 -15.22
CA GLU A 73 13.62 -12.51 -14.66
C GLU A 73 12.95 -11.29 -14.00
N ASP A 74 11.96 -10.68 -14.67
CA ASP A 74 11.23 -9.54 -14.10
C ASP A 74 10.44 -9.92 -12.85
N LYS A 75 9.94 -11.16 -12.74
CA LYS A 75 9.29 -11.65 -11.52
C LYS A 75 10.27 -11.76 -10.38
N GLU A 76 11.44 -12.35 -10.62
CA GLU A 76 12.49 -12.50 -9.60
C GLU A 76 12.93 -11.12 -9.11
N ASN A 77 13.18 -10.18 -10.03
CA ASN A 77 13.51 -8.80 -9.72
C ASN A 77 12.40 -8.10 -8.92
N ALA A 78 11.13 -8.28 -9.30
CA ALA A 78 10.00 -7.69 -8.59
C ALA A 78 9.84 -8.27 -7.19
N ILE A 79 9.98 -9.58 -7.01
CA ILE A 79 9.91 -10.23 -5.70
C ILE A 79 11.04 -9.71 -4.80
N THR A 80 12.28 -9.72 -5.28
CA THR A 80 13.42 -9.20 -4.50
C THR A 80 13.25 -7.72 -4.16
N HIS A 81 12.77 -6.90 -5.11
CA HIS A 81 12.47 -5.49 -4.85
C HIS A 81 11.42 -5.31 -3.75
N LEU A 82 10.32 -6.08 -3.83
CA LEU A 82 9.23 -6.03 -2.86
C LEU A 82 9.66 -6.56 -1.49
N GLU A 83 10.49 -7.59 -1.42
CA GLU A 83 11.03 -8.11 -0.16
C GLU A 83 11.89 -7.06 0.55
N VAL A 84 12.75 -6.33 -0.18
CA VAL A 84 13.57 -5.25 0.40
C VAL A 84 12.70 -4.07 0.83
N ARG A 85 11.76 -3.67 -0.02
CA ARG A 85 10.91 -2.49 0.18
C ARG A 85 9.87 -2.70 1.28
N GLU A 86 9.25 -3.86 1.31
CA GLU A 86 8.17 -4.23 2.21
C GLU A 86 8.66 -5.15 3.35
N LYS A 87 9.98 -5.20 3.62
CA LYS A 87 10.59 -6.01 4.70
C LYS A 87 9.98 -5.84 6.10
N GLN A 88 9.24 -4.74 6.29
CA GLN A 88 8.57 -4.38 7.54
C GLN A 88 7.12 -4.91 7.63
N TYR A 89 6.62 -5.55 6.58
CA TYR A 89 5.31 -6.16 6.50
C TYR A 89 5.45 -7.67 6.72
N ASP A 90 4.57 -8.23 7.53
CA ASP A 90 4.74 -9.55 8.15
C ASP A 90 3.70 -10.58 7.68
N LYS A 91 2.75 -10.18 6.83
CA LYS A 91 1.69 -11.06 6.33
C LYS A 91 1.56 -11.00 4.81
N LYS A 92 1.62 -12.16 4.15
CA LYS A 92 1.20 -12.31 2.75
C LYS A 92 -0.31 -12.55 2.69
N ALA A 93 -1.02 -11.78 1.88
CA ALA A 93 -2.46 -11.89 1.68
C ALA A 93 -2.81 -12.02 0.19
N TYR A 94 -3.85 -12.79 -0.10
CA TYR A 94 -4.33 -13.06 -1.45
C TYR A 94 -5.67 -12.38 -1.61
N PHE A 95 -5.86 -11.68 -2.74
CA PHE A 95 -7.06 -10.91 -2.98
C PHE A 95 -7.62 -11.20 -4.36
N ASP A 96 -8.94 -11.24 -4.42
CA ASP A 96 -9.66 -11.06 -5.67
C ASP A 96 -9.65 -9.58 -6.03
N PHE A 97 -9.15 -9.28 -7.22
CA PHE A 97 -9.10 -7.92 -7.75
C PHE A 97 -10.18 -7.73 -8.80
N PHE A 98 -10.85 -6.59 -8.70
CA PHE A 98 -11.99 -6.20 -9.53
C PHE A 98 -11.63 -4.92 -10.27
N THR A 99 -11.88 -4.88 -11.58
CA THR A 99 -11.68 -3.66 -12.39
C THR A 99 -12.95 -2.82 -12.49
N ASP A 100 -14.10 -3.45 -12.28
CA ASP A 100 -15.44 -2.85 -12.25
C ASP A 100 -16.33 -3.65 -11.27
N PRO A 101 -17.37 -3.07 -10.65
CA PRO A 101 -18.29 -3.81 -9.79
C PRO A 101 -18.96 -5.02 -10.46
N THR A 102 -19.06 -5.02 -11.79
CA THR A 102 -19.71 -6.06 -12.58
C THR A 102 -18.75 -6.96 -13.35
N ALA A 103 -17.44 -6.65 -13.41
CA ALA A 103 -16.50 -7.30 -14.33
C ALA A 103 -15.25 -7.93 -13.69
N THR A 104 -14.81 -9.00 -14.37
CA THR A 104 -13.65 -9.90 -14.25
C THR A 104 -12.85 -9.88 -12.96
N ILE A 105 -12.92 -11.02 -12.25
CA ILE A 105 -12.03 -11.41 -11.15
C ILE A 105 -10.65 -11.72 -11.71
N LEU A 106 -9.64 -10.93 -11.34
CA LEU A 106 -8.25 -11.36 -11.43
C LEU A 106 -7.81 -11.78 -10.04
N ALA A 107 -7.52 -13.07 -9.85
CA ALA A 107 -6.86 -13.52 -8.63
C ALA A 107 -5.43 -12.95 -8.62
N ILE A 108 -5.16 -12.03 -7.70
CA ILE A 108 -3.82 -11.45 -7.56
C ILE A 108 -3.07 -12.22 -6.47
N PRO A 109 -1.99 -12.94 -6.82
CA PRO A 109 -1.20 -13.63 -5.82
C PRO A 109 -0.55 -12.63 -4.85
N GLY A 110 -0.60 -12.98 -3.56
CA GLY A 110 0.26 -12.55 -2.47
C GLY A 110 0.78 -11.11 -2.50
N VAL A 111 0.05 -10.19 -1.89
CA VAL A 111 0.58 -8.86 -1.51
C VAL A 111 1.01 -8.90 -0.05
N ASN A 112 2.10 -8.21 0.28
CA ASN A 112 2.50 -8.03 1.67
C ASN A 112 1.63 -6.95 2.33
N ILE A 113 1.01 -7.29 3.47
CA ILE A 113 0.23 -6.40 4.33
C ILE A 113 0.76 -6.45 5.75
N ALA A 114 0.54 -5.39 6.52
CA ALA A 114 1.06 -5.31 7.87
C ALA A 114 -0.01 -5.84 8.82
N SER A 115 0.35 -6.81 9.66
CA SER A 115 -0.54 -7.38 10.66
C SER A 115 -0.80 -6.38 11.79
N PRO A 116 -1.99 -6.38 12.41
CA PRO A 116 -2.22 -5.67 13.66
C PRO A 116 -1.57 -6.37 14.88
N ASP A 117 -0.99 -7.57 14.72
CA ASP A 117 -0.29 -8.26 15.81
C ASP A 117 1.03 -7.57 16.15
N LYS A 118 1.09 -6.90 17.30
CA LYS A 118 2.28 -6.16 17.77
C LYS A 118 3.51 -7.04 18.03
N LYS A 119 3.36 -8.36 18.22
CA LYS A 119 4.50 -9.29 18.36
C LYS A 119 5.16 -9.54 17.01
N LEU A 120 4.36 -9.63 15.95
CA LEU A 120 4.83 -9.89 14.59
C LEU A 120 5.22 -8.58 13.88
N ASN A 121 4.38 -7.56 14.00
CA ASN A 121 4.56 -6.23 13.44
C ASN A 121 4.91 -5.21 14.54
N LYS A 122 6.22 -5.07 14.80
CA LYS A 122 6.74 -4.07 15.74
C LYS A 122 6.46 -2.62 15.31
N ASN A 123 6.12 -2.43 14.04
CA ASN A 123 5.82 -1.13 13.45
C ASN A 123 4.31 -0.82 13.48
N TYR A 124 3.46 -1.65 14.12
CA TYR A 124 2.04 -1.34 14.25
C TYR A 124 1.80 -0.21 15.26
N LEU A 125 1.44 0.97 14.77
CA LEU A 125 1.03 2.14 15.57
C LEU A 125 -0.46 2.08 15.95
N GLY A 126 -1.27 1.43 15.11
CA GLY A 126 -2.71 1.32 15.31
C GLY A 126 -3.50 2.62 15.04
N PRO A 127 -4.81 2.57 15.36
CA PRO A 127 -5.73 3.68 15.14
C PRO A 127 -5.34 4.91 15.97
N ALA A 128 -5.52 6.07 15.35
CA ALA A 128 -5.38 7.39 15.96
C ALA A 128 -6.36 8.34 15.26
N SER A 129 -6.64 9.48 15.88
CA SER A 129 -7.49 10.49 15.23
C SER A 129 -6.85 10.99 13.94
N LEU A 130 -7.68 11.44 12.98
CA LEU A 130 -7.17 12.01 11.73
C LEU A 130 -6.22 13.18 12.00
N GLU A 131 -6.50 13.98 13.04
CA GLU A 131 -5.66 15.10 13.45
C GLU A 131 -4.28 14.63 13.96
N GLU A 132 -4.22 13.61 14.81
CA GLU A 132 -2.94 13.04 15.29
C GLU A 132 -2.14 12.41 14.14
N ILE A 133 -2.81 11.66 13.26
CA ILE A 133 -2.19 11.08 12.07
C ILE A 133 -1.60 12.22 11.20
N ALA A 134 -2.38 13.27 10.94
CA ALA A 134 -1.93 14.40 10.14
C ALA A 134 -0.74 15.13 10.80
N LYS A 135 -0.82 15.44 12.09
CA LYS A 135 0.28 16.06 12.85
C LYS A 135 1.55 15.22 12.77
N GLN A 136 1.45 13.90 12.98
CA GLN A 136 2.59 13.00 12.89
C GLN A 136 3.19 12.96 11.48
N ILE A 137 2.36 12.88 10.43
CA ILE A 137 2.83 12.89 9.03
C ILE A 137 3.51 14.22 8.67
N ILE A 138 3.00 15.35 9.17
CA ILE A 138 3.56 16.68 8.87
C ILE A 138 4.93 16.88 9.53
N ASN A 139 5.10 16.38 10.75
CA ASN A 139 6.28 16.62 11.58
C ASN A 139 7.39 15.56 11.41
N ALA A 140 7.06 14.36 10.93
CA ALA A 140 8.05 13.30 10.75
C ALA A 140 8.92 13.53 9.50
N GLU A 141 10.22 13.36 9.67
CA GLU A 141 11.23 13.40 8.60
C GLU A 141 12.30 12.35 8.86
N GLY A 142 12.74 11.68 7.80
CA GLY A 142 13.80 10.69 7.87
C GLY A 142 14.81 10.83 6.73
N PRO A 143 15.74 9.88 6.58
CA PRO A 143 16.83 9.96 5.61
C PRO A 143 16.37 10.10 4.15
N SER A 144 15.17 9.61 3.83
CA SER A 144 14.58 9.71 2.48
C SER A 144 13.74 10.99 2.29
N GLY A 145 13.75 11.90 3.26
CA GLY A 145 12.99 13.15 3.27
C GLY A 145 11.76 13.11 4.20
N PRO A 146 10.91 14.14 4.13
CA PRO A 146 9.79 14.29 5.03
C PRO A 146 8.66 13.30 4.70
N ASN A 147 7.94 12.82 5.72
CA ASN A 147 6.78 11.93 5.53
C ASN A 147 5.62 12.62 4.82
N ARG A 148 5.58 13.93 4.93
CA ARG A 148 4.63 14.77 4.23
C ARG A 148 4.94 14.67 2.72
N LEU A 149 4.11 13.94 2.00
CA LEU A 149 4.21 13.87 0.53
C LEU A 149 4.10 15.28 -0.07
N PRO A 150 4.81 15.61 -1.16
CA PRO A 150 4.65 16.89 -1.83
C PRO A 150 3.23 17.03 -2.42
N LEU A 151 2.72 18.28 -2.51
CA LEU A 151 1.34 18.60 -2.93
C LEU A 151 0.85 17.91 -4.23
N PRO A 152 1.69 17.75 -5.29
CA PRO A 152 1.29 17.01 -6.49
C PRO A 152 0.96 15.53 -6.22
N THR A 153 1.58 14.95 -5.20
CA THR A 153 1.39 13.56 -4.77
C THR A 153 0.22 13.44 -3.77
N ARG A 154 -0.01 14.45 -2.92
CA ARG A 154 -1.13 14.50 -1.97
C ARG A 154 -2.49 14.51 -2.66
N LYS A 155 -2.65 15.31 -3.72
CA LYS A 155 -3.92 15.39 -4.45
C LYS A 155 -4.29 14.07 -5.12
N ARG A 156 -3.33 13.17 -5.41
CA ARG A 156 -3.60 11.94 -6.17
C ARG A 156 -3.82 10.68 -5.32
N LEU A 157 -3.27 10.63 -4.10
CA LEU A 157 -3.67 9.60 -3.12
C LEU A 157 -5.12 9.85 -2.66
N PHE A 158 -5.47 11.12 -2.40
CA PHE A 158 -6.85 11.50 -2.08
C PHE A 158 -7.80 11.37 -3.28
N PHE A 159 -7.40 11.75 -4.52
CA PHE A 159 -8.28 11.61 -5.70
C PHE A 159 -8.75 10.18 -5.98
N TYR A 160 -7.99 9.14 -5.59
CA TYR A 160 -8.41 7.75 -5.74
C TYR A 160 -9.16 7.20 -4.51
N LEU A 161 -8.95 7.80 -3.34
CA LEU A 161 -9.73 7.49 -2.12
C LEU A 161 -11.11 8.18 -2.14
N ASP A 162 -11.24 9.32 -2.83
CA ASP A 162 -12.48 10.08 -3.08
C ASP A 162 -13.30 9.57 -4.27
N ALA A 163 -12.92 8.45 -4.90
CA ALA A 163 -13.75 7.81 -5.93
C ALA A 163 -15.12 7.32 -5.39
N LYS A 164 -15.42 7.56 -4.11
CA LYS A 164 -16.77 7.48 -3.50
C LYS A 164 -17.63 8.74 -3.69
N ILE A 165 -17.13 9.86 -4.22
CA ILE A 165 -17.87 11.15 -4.25
C ILE A 165 -18.49 11.47 -5.62
N ASN A 166 -18.11 10.78 -6.71
CA ASN A 166 -18.64 11.08 -8.06
C ASN A 166 -19.13 9.84 -8.85
N MET A 167 -19.57 8.77 -8.17
CA MET A 167 -20.39 7.71 -8.77
C MET A 167 -21.65 7.49 -7.95
#